data_AF-X1FM00-F1
#
_entry.id   AF-X1FM00-F1
#
_cell.length_a   1.000
_cell.length_b   1.000
_cell.length_c   1.000
_cell.angle_alpha   90.00
_cell.angle_beta   90.00
_cell.angle_gamma   90.00
#
_symmetry.space_group_name_H-M   'P 1'
#
loop_
_entity.id
_entity.type
_entity.pdbx_description
1 polymer ?
#
loop_
_entity_poly.entity_id
_entity_poly.type
_entity_poly.pdbx_seq_one_letter_code
_entity_poly.pdbx_strand_id
1 'polypeptide(L)'
;MKRLPYSVKQVPGATLGYDIIEYDQEKQPYEKPTFEGYKLDLSPTLENTGYQINLEKKTGGFFKGGKREVRLVRKENSRLLYALSIFPLVIGVVVFLKRRKRLVP
;
A
#
# COMPACT_ATOMS: atom_id res chain seq x y z
N MET A 1 8.42 23.02 -6.24
CA MET A 1 8.24 22.22 -4.99
C MET A 1 9.18 22.77 -3.93
N LYS A 2 8.71 22.89 -2.69
CA LYS A 2 9.53 23.38 -1.56
C LYS A 2 10.18 22.19 -0.86
N ARG A 3 11.47 22.31 -0.53
CA ARG A 3 12.19 21.35 0.31
C ARG A 3 11.85 21.66 1.77
N LEU A 4 11.34 20.68 2.50
CA LEU A 4 10.86 20.84 3.88
C LEU A 4 11.46 19.76 4.79
N PRO A 5 11.63 20.06 6.09
CA PRO A 5 12.05 19.09 7.09
C PRO A 5 10.90 18.17 7.51
N TYR A 6 11.21 16.89 7.76
CA TYR A 6 10.27 15.85 8.15
C TYR A 6 10.78 15.04 9.34
N SER A 7 9.85 14.56 10.17
CA SER A 7 10.08 13.62 11.27
C SER A 7 9.44 12.27 10.95
N VAL A 8 10.11 11.19 11.36
CA VAL A 8 9.63 9.82 11.18
C VAL A 8 9.08 9.28 12.50
N LYS A 9 7.84 8.77 12.48
CA LYS A 9 7.24 8.05 13.61
C LYS A 9 6.95 6.62 13.21
N GLN A 10 7.38 5.66 14.01
CA GLN A 10 7.07 4.26 13.76
C GLN A 10 5.61 3.98 14.12
N VAL A 11 4.88 3.31 13.23
CA VAL A 11 3.51 2.87 13.51
C VAL A 11 3.59 1.65 14.44
N PRO A 12 3.00 1.70 15.64
CA PRO A 12 3.03 0.57 16.56
C PRO A 12 2.11 -0.57 16.07
N GLY A 13 2.54 -1.82 16.24
CA GLY A 13 1.74 -3.02 15.98
C GLY A 13 2.26 -3.91 14.85
N ALA A 14 1.40 -4.81 14.35
CA ALA A 14 1.75 -5.79 13.32
C ALA A 14 1.95 -5.17 11.92
N THR A 15 1.54 -3.92 11.73
CA THR A 15 1.76 -3.17 10.49
C THR A 15 3.16 -2.57 10.52
N LEU A 16 4.11 -3.19 9.82
CA LEU A 16 5.47 -2.67 9.68
C LEU A 16 5.44 -1.40 8.81
N GLY A 17 5.37 -0.22 9.44
CA GLY A 17 5.24 1.06 8.72
C GLY A 17 5.73 2.28 9.51
N TYR A 18 5.87 3.39 8.79
CA TYR A 18 6.29 4.68 9.33
C TYR A 18 5.36 5.79 8.85
N ASP A 19 5.03 6.71 9.75
CA ASP A 19 4.40 7.98 9.43
C ASP A 19 5.47 9.05 9.22
N ILE A 20 5.41 9.69 8.06
CA ILE A 20 6.25 10.84 7.71
C ILE A 20 5.43 12.10 7.93
N ILE A 21 5.78 12.90 8.94
CA ILE A 21 5.10 14.15 9.27
C ILE A 21 6.02 15.35 9.05
N GLU A 22 5.47 16.48 8.61
CA GLU A 22 6.22 17.73 8.52
C GLU A 22 6.72 18.12 9.90
N TYR A 23 8.01 18.47 10.00
CA TYR A 23 8.63 18.87 11.26
C TYR A 23 8.11 20.25 11.68
N ASP A 24 7.72 20.36 12.94
CA ASP A 24 7.21 21.58 13.54
C ASP A 24 7.88 21.76 14.91
N GLN A 25 8.77 22.76 14.98
CA GLN A 25 9.58 23.03 16.17
C GLN A 25 8.71 23.39 17.40
N GLU A 26 7.54 24.01 17.20
CA GLU A 26 6.67 24.35 18.33
C GLU A 26 6.05 23.10 18.93
N LYS A 27 5.72 22.11 18.09
CA LYS A 27 5.14 20.83 18.52
C LYS A 27 6.20 19.83 18.98
N GLN A 28 7.44 19.97 18.50
CA GLN A 28 8.55 19.04 18.72
C GLN A 28 9.81 19.80 19.18
N PRO A 29 9.75 20.56 20.28
CA PRO A 29 10.80 21.52 20.66
C PRO A 29 12.14 20.87 21.04
N TYR A 30 12.13 19.59 21.40
CA TYR A 30 13.32 18.83 21.81
C TYR A 30 13.77 17.80 20.76
N GLU A 31 13.04 17.66 19.66
CA GLU A 31 13.38 16.73 18.58
C GLU A 31 14.00 17.48 17.41
N LYS A 32 14.90 16.83 16.70
CA LYS A 32 15.45 17.34 15.42
C LYS A 32 14.74 16.61 14.27
N PRO A 33 14.59 17.27 13.11
CA PRO A 33 14.04 16.62 11.93
C PRO A 33 14.92 15.42 11.54
N THR A 34 14.27 14.35 11.09
CA THR A 34 14.95 13.12 10.68
C THR A 34 15.59 13.25 9.30
N PHE A 35 14.89 13.89 8.36
CA PHE A 35 15.37 14.13 7.00
C PHE A 35 14.66 15.33 6.37
N GLU A 36 15.12 15.74 5.18
CA GLU A 36 14.45 16.75 4.35
C GLU A 36 13.98 16.14 3.04
N GLY A 37 12.85 16.62 2.52
CA GLY A 37 12.25 16.06 1.31
C GLY A 37 11.33 17.02 0.58
N TYR A 38 10.74 16.50 -0.50
CA TYR A 38 9.70 17.17 -1.28
C TYR A 38 8.41 16.37 -1.17
N LYS A 39 7.33 17.02 -0.78
CA LYS A 39 6.01 16.40 -0.75
C LYS A 39 5.43 16.34 -2.16
N LEU A 40 4.92 15.16 -2.51
CA LEU A 40 4.12 14.94 -3.70
C LEU A 40 2.71 14.59 -3.24
N ASP A 41 1.78 15.52 -3.42
CA ASP A 41 0.36 15.25 -3.17
C ASP A 41 -0.21 14.51 -4.39
N LEU A 42 -0.36 13.19 -4.24
CA LEU A 42 -0.85 12.30 -5.28
C LEU A 42 -2.34 12.04 -5.07
N SER A 43 -3.17 12.31 -6.09
CA SER A 43 -4.59 12.01 -6.05
C SER A 43 -4.87 10.50 -5.89
N PRO A 44 -5.74 10.09 -4.95
CA PRO A 44 -6.13 8.68 -4.82
C PRO A 44 -6.95 8.18 -6.03
N THR A 45 -7.56 9.10 -6.78
CA THR A 45 -8.42 8.81 -7.93
C THR A 45 -7.61 8.84 -9.23
N LEU A 46 -6.76 7.85 -9.44
CA LEU A 46 -6.25 7.53 -10.78
C LEU A 46 -7.13 6.49 -11.46
N GLU A 47 -7.32 6.60 -12.77
CA GLU A 47 -7.89 5.51 -13.58
C GLU A 47 -6.91 4.32 -13.68
N ASN A 48 -5.60 4.58 -13.56
CA ASN A 48 -4.53 3.59 -13.67
C ASN A 48 -4.09 2.99 -12.32
N THR A 49 -3.27 1.95 -12.39
CA THR A 49 -2.77 1.12 -11.26
C THR A 49 -1.77 1.83 -10.33
N GLY A 50 -1.30 3.03 -10.65
CA GLY A 50 -0.31 3.76 -9.85
C GLY A 50 0.38 4.92 -10.57
N TYR A 51 1.46 5.42 -9.97
CA TYR A 51 2.30 6.49 -10.47
C TYR A 51 3.71 6.01 -10.78
N GLN A 52 4.38 6.67 -11.73
CA GLN A 52 5.80 6.45 -12.02
C GLN A 52 6.58 7.74 -11.78
N ILE A 53 7.67 7.64 -11.02
CA ILE A 53 8.62 8.74 -10.78
C ILE A 53 9.90 8.40 -11.55
N ASN A 54 10.30 9.28 -12.46
CA ASN A 54 11.54 9.13 -13.23
C ASN A 54 12.51 10.24 -12.87
N LEU A 55 13.74 9.88 -12.54
CA LEU A 55 14.80 10.86 -12.36
C LEU A 55 15.35 11.31 -13.72
N GLU A 56 15.33 12.61 -13.97
CA GLU A 56 15.90 13.22 -15.16
C GLU A 56 17.33 13.71 -14.94
N LYS A 57 18.16 13.62 -15.97
CA LYS A 57 19.51 14.18 -15.98
C LYS A 57 19.45 15.66 -16.32
N LYS A 58 20.40 16.45 -15.79
CA LYS A 58 20.56 17.87 -16.14
C LYS A 58 20.74 18.11 -17.64
N THR A 59 21.35 17.17 -18.35
CA THR A 59 21.61 17.23 -19.79
C THR A 59 20.44 16.76 -20.65
N GLY A 60 19.28 16.47 -20.03
CA GLY A 60 18.14 15.84 -20.68
C GLY A 60 18.21 14.30 -20.65
N GLY A 61 17.04 13.68 -20.79
CA GLY A 61 16.85 12.23 -20.73
C GLY A 61 16.80 11.66 -19.31
N PHE A 62 16.34 10.41 -19.20
CA PHE A 62 16.19 9.73 -17.91
C PHE A 62 17.48 9.10 -17.40
N PHE A 63 17.66 9.13 -16.09
CA PHE A 63 18.74 8.44 -15.40
C PHE A 63 18.49 6.92 -15.39
N LYS A 64 19.49 6.13 -15.81
CA LYS A 64 19.38 4.66 -15.81
C LYS A 64 19.28 4.16 -14.37
N GLY A 65 18.21 3.43 -14.04
CA GLY A 65 17.90 3.01 -12.67
C GLY A 65 17.17 4.07 -11.82
N GLY A 66 16.86 5.24 -12.39
CA GLY A 66 16.10 6.31 -11.74
C GLY A 66 14.58 6.13 -11.78
N LYS A 67 14.08 5.01 -12.31
CA LYS A 67 12.66 4.69 -12.40
C LYS A 67 12.15 4.11 -11.08
N ARG A 68 11.14 4.74 -10.49
CA ARG A 68 10.41 4.27 -9.30
C ARG A 68 8.91 4.21 -9.61
N GLU A 69 8.22 3.27 -8.99
CA GLU A 69 6.78 3.04 -9.17
C GLU A 69 6.09 3.14 -7.81
N VAL A 70 4.99 3.87 -7.73
CA VAL A 70 4.11 3.97 -6.57
C VAL A 70 2.80 3.28 -6.93
N ARG A 71 2.56 2.10 -6.36
CA ARG A 71 1.34 1.32 -6.63
C ARG A 71 0.25 1.67 -5.63
N LEU A 72 -0.95 1.93 -6.13
CA LEU A 72 -2.12 2.12 -5.29
C LEU A 72 -2.72 0.75 -4.97
N VAL A 73 -2.67 0.33 -3.70
CA VAL A 73 -3.29 -0.92 -3.25
C VAL A 73 -4.77 -0.68 -3.02
N ARG A 74 -5.60 -1.13 -3.95
CA ARG A 74 -7.06 -0.95 -3.92
C ARG A 74 -7.76 -2.23 -3.48
N LYS A 75 -8.68 -2.10 -2.52
CA LYS A 75 -9.49 -3.23 -2.00
C LYS A 75 -10.57 -3.72 -2.99
N GLU A 76 -10.75 -2.99 -4.08
CA GLU A 76 -11.79 -3.19 -5.11
C GLU A 76 -11.77 -4.61 -5.71
N ASN A 77 -10.59 -5.20 -5.90
CA ASN A 77 -10.42 -6.55 -6.46
C ASN A 77 -10.50 -7.70 -5.44
N SER A 78 -10.85 -7.42 -4.17
CA SER A 78 -10.89 -8.45 -3.11
C SER A 78 -12.07 -9.42 -3.22
N ARG A 79 -13.15 -9.07 -3.93
CA ARG A 79 -14.33 -9.93 -4.08
C ARG A 79 -14.02 -11.30 -4.70
N LEU A 80 -13.15 -11.33 -5.72
CA LEU A 80 -12.70 -12.59 -6.33
C LEU A 80 -11.93 -13.46 -5.35
N LEU A 81 -11.10 -12.86 -4.50
CA LEU A 81 -10.35 -13.57 -3.46
C LEU A 81 -11.30 -14.23 -2.45
N TYR A 82 -12.36 -13.54 -2.03
CA TYR A 82 -13.37 -14.11 -1.15
C TYR A 82 -14.17 -15.23 -1.81
N ALA A 83 -14.56 -15.07 -3.08
CA ALA A 83 -15.25 -16.11 -3.83
C ALA A 83 -14.40 -17.38 -3.97
N LEU A 84 -13.12 -17.23 -4.32
CA LEU A 84 -12.16 -18.34 -4.39
C LEU A 84 -11.93 -19.00 -3.03
N SER A 85 -11.92 -18.22 -1.94
CA SER A 85 -11.73 -18.73 -0.58
C SER A 85 -12.93 -19.54 -0.06
N ILE A 86 -14.15 -19.23 -0.53
CA ILE A 86 -15.37 -19.95 -0.15
C ILE A 86 -15.54 -21.27 -0.93
N PHE A 87 -14.95 -21.38 -2.12
CA PHE A 87 -15.11 -22.55 -3.01
C PHE A 87 -14.81 -23.91 -2.34
N PRO A 88 -13.70 -24.08 -1.57
CA PRO A 88 -13.44 -25.34 -0.88
C PRO A 88 -14.53 -25.70 0.16
N LEU A 89 -15.08 -24.69 0.84
CA LEU A 89 -16.13 -24.88 1.84
C LEU A 89 -17.40 -25.43 1.18
N VAL A 90 -17.79 -24.86 0.04
CA VAL A 90 -18.96 -25.31 -0.73
C VAL A 90 -18.78 -26.75 -1.21
N ILE A 91 -17.61 -27.10 -1.73
CA ILE A 91 -17.30 -28.49 -2.12
C ILE A 91 -17.44 -29.41 -0.91
N GLY A 92 -16.87 -29.03 0.23
CA GLY A 92 -16.95 -29.81 1.47
C GLY A 92 -18.41 -30.10 1.88
N VAL A 93 -19.27 -29.08 1.84
CA VAL A 93 -20.71 -29.22 2.14
C VAL A 93 -21.40 -30.18 1.16
N VAL A 94 -21.14 -30.03 -0.15
CA VAL A 94 -21.73 -30.90 -1.18
C VAL A 94 -21.32 -32.36 -0.97
N VAL A 95 -20.02 -32.61 -0.74
CA VAL A 95 -19.49 -33.96 -0.48
C VAL A 95 -20.10 -34.54 0.80
N PHE A 96 -20.19 -33.74 1.87
CA PHE A 96 -20.77 -34.15 3.14
C PHE A 96 -22.24 -34.56 3.00
N LEU A 97 -23.07 -33.74 2.36
CA LEU A 97 -24.48 -34.03 2.14
C LEU A 97 -24.68 -35.27 1.26
N LYS A 98 -23.87 -35.43 0.22
CA LYS A 98 -23.91 -36.61 -0.66
C LYS A 98 -23.55 -37.89 0.10
N ARG A 99 -22.54 -37.84 0.97
CA ARG A 99 -22.18 -38.97 1.84
C ARG A 99 -23.28 -39.27 2.86
N ARG A 100 -23.86 -38.25 3.49
CA ARG A 100 -24.93 -38.42 4.49
C ARG A 100 -26.16 -39.11 3.92
N LYS A 101 -26.61 -38.71 2.72
CA LYS A 101 -27.73 -39.37 2.01
C LYS A 101 -27.45 -40.82 1.62
N ARG A 102 -26.18 -41.24 1.56
CA ARG A 102 -25.79 -42.62 1.24
C ARG A 102 -25.67 -43.51 2.48
N LEU A 103 -25.54 -42.90 3.66
CA LEU A 103 -25.34 -43.58 4.95
C LEU A 103 -26.61 -43.62 5.80
N VAL A 104 -27.61 -42.79 5.50
CA VAL A 104 -28.96 -42.89 6.06
C VAL A 104 -29.83 -43.63 5.03
N PRO A 105 -30.28 -44.87 5.31
CA PRO A 105 -31.14 -45.64 4.40
C PRO A 105 -32.52 -45.00 4.21
#